data_AF-A0A3P8U2H4-F1
#
_entry.id   AF-A0A3P8U2H4-F1
#
_cell.length_a   1.000
_cell.length_b   1.000
_cell.length_c   1.000
_cell.angle_alpha   90.00
_cell.angle_beta   90.00
_cell.angle_gamma   90.00
#
_symmetry.space_group_name_H-M   'P 1'
#
loop_
_entity.id
_entity.type
_entity.pdbx_description
1 polymer ?
#
loop_
_entity_poly.entity_id
_entity_poly.type
_entity_poly.pdbx_seq_one_letter_code
_entity_poly.pdbx_strand_id
1 'polypeptide(L)'
;CPVEDMKLGSPVLGSCQLMIVWVERFEDVENFPLKELLSETRTQTRTKAESSPSNVQLVFIHPLRTGLYSVCLHGNGSSKFSLAVPLVSGSLVSMRSLGFLIREMAINGCHRRRLDSDSTHPPHIRRKHAISDIIHWFQGRRSEPAFYSALFQDL
;
A
#
# COMPACT_ATOMS: atom_id res chain seq x y z
N CYS A 1 -7.55 -32.39 22.81
CA CYS A 1 -7.83 -30.94 22.97
C CYS A 1 -7.93 -30.35 21.58
N PRO A 2 -9.01 -29.63 21.21
CA PRO A 2 -9.08 -29.07 19.88
C PRO A 2 -8.06 -27.95 19.76
N VAL A 3 -7.24 -28.02 18.72
CA VAL A 3 -6.27 -27.00 18.34
C VAL A 3 -7.11 -25.87 17.76
N GLU A 4 -7.39 -24.83 18.55
CA GLU A 4 -7.93 -23.60 18.00
C GLU A 4 -6.86 -22.98 17.12
N ASP A 5 -7.13 -22.96 15.82
CA ASP A 5 -6.34 -22.28 14.81
C ASP A 5 -6.32 -20.78 15.14
N MET A 6 -5.35 -20.36 15.96
CA MET A 6 -4.93 -18.97 16.04
C MET A 6 -4.23 -18.64 14.72
N LYS A 7 -5.07 -18.35 13.73
CA LYS A 7 -4.69 -17.66 12.50
C LYS A 7 -4.03 -16.35 12.95
N LEU A 8 -2.70 -16.35 13.00
CA LEU A 8 -1.92 -15.13 13.11
C LEU A 8 -2.18 -14.40 11.80
N GLY A 9 -3.28 -13.65 11.76
CA GLY A 9 -3.54 -12.69 10.72
C GLY A 9 -2.33 -11.78 10.70
N SER A 10 -1.43 -12.01 9.74
CA SER A 10 -0.62 -10.92 9.25
C SER A 10 -1.61 -9.77 9.06
N PRO A 11 -1.35 -8.58 9.63
CA PRO A 11 -2.18 -7.45 9.26
C PRO A 11 -1.97 -7.37 7.76
N VAL A 12 -3.01 -7.74 7.01
CA VAL A 12 -3.09 -7.57 5.57
C VAL A 12 -3.00 -6.06 5.44
N LEU A 13 -1.76 -5.59 5.35
CA LEU A 13 -1.42 -4.25 5.01
C LEU A 13 -2.11 -4.10 3.67
N GLY A 14 -3.28 -3.44 3.66
CA GLY A 14 -3.99 -3.16 2.42
C GLY A 14 -2.95 -2.56 1.49
N SER A 15 -2.53 -3.36 0.52
CA SER A 15 -1.29 -3.11 -0.20
C SER A 15 -1.52 -1.81 -0.94
N CYS A 16 -0.81 -0.77 -0.53
CA CYS A 16 -1.05 0.56 -1.02
C CYS A 16 -0.45 0.66 -2.42
N GLN A 17 -1.18 0.20 -3.42
CA GLN A 17 -0.71 0.27 -4.79
C GLN A 17 -0.87 1.71 -5.27
N LEU A 18 0.25 2.37 -5.48
CA LEU A 18 0.32 3.64 -6.17
C LEU A 18 0.70 3.37 -7.62
N MET A 19 -0.06 3.95 -8.55
CA MET A 19 0.20 3.82 -9.98
C MET A 19 0.37 5.22 -10.57
N ILE A 20 1.54 5.46 -11.13
CA ILE A 20 1.89 6.72 -11.79
C ILE A 20 1.69 6.51 -13.28
N VAL A 21 0.83 7.33 -13.88
CA VAL A 21 0.40 7.19 -15.27
C VAL A 21 0.77 8.45 -16.03
N TRP A 22 1.61 8.28 -17.05
CA TRP A 22 1.89 9.35 -18.00
C TRP A 22 0.82 9.34 -19.09
N VAL A 23 0.16 10.48 -19.31
CA VAL A 23 -0.88 10.61 -20.34
C VAL A 23 -0.51 11.66 -21.37
N GLU A 24 -0.66 11.31 -22.64
CA GLU A 24 -0.41 12.23 -23.75
C GLU A 24 -1.57 13.21 -23.93
N ARG A 25 -2.81 12.77 -23.70
CA ARG A 25 -4.00 13.61 -23.71
C ARG A 25 -4.65 13.60 -22.34
N PHE A 26 -5.05 14.77 -21.85
CA PHE A 26 -5.71 14.88 -20.56
C PHE A 26 -7.07 14.14 -20.52
N GLU A 27 -7.75 14.06 -21.67
CA GLU A 27 -9.03 13.35 -21.83
C GLU A 27 -8.91 11.82 -21.59
N ASP A 28 -7.72 11.25 -21.73
CA ASP A 28 -7.48 9.81 -21.51
C ASP A 28 -7.65 9.40 -20.04
N VAL A 29 -7.61 10.38 -19.12
CA VAL A 29 -7.77 10.17 -17.67
C VAL A 29 -9.14 9.59 -17.33
N GLU A 30 -10.21 10.05 -17.99
CA GLU A 30 -11.59 9.58 -17.75
C GLU A 30 -11.83 8.16 -18.28
N ASN A 31 -11.14 7.79 -19.36
CA ASN A 31 -11.29 6.50 -20.02
C ASN A 31 -10.20 5.48 -19.61
N PHE A 32 -9.46 5.77 -18.54
CA PHE A 32 -8.30 4.97 -18.15
C PHE A 32 -8.70 3.53 -17.76
N PRO A 33 -8.15 2.48 -18.44
CA PRO A 33 -8.59 1.09 -18.27
C PRO A 33 -7.99 0.43 -17.02
N LEU A 34 -8.26 0.97 -15.83
CA LEU A 34 -7.69 0.50 -14.56
C LEU A 34 -7.95 -1.01 -14.33
N LYS A 35 -9.17 -1.48 -14.61
CA LYS A 35 -9.56 -2.87 -14.33
C LYS A 35 -8.75 -3.88 -15.14
N GLU A 36 -8.55 -3.60 -16.43
CA GLU A 36 -7.81 -4.45 -17.35
C GLU A 36 -6.31 -4.46 -17.03
N LEU A 37 -5.75 -3.31 -16.65
CA LEU A 37 -4.35 -3.23 -16.22
C LEU A 37 -4.12 -4.01 -14.92
N LEU A 38 -5.07 -3.96 -13.98
CA LEU A 38 -4.93 -4.70 -12.72
C LEU A 38 -4.99 -6.22 -12.89
N SER A 39 -5.73 -6.73 -13.88
CA SER A 39 -5.69 -8.17 -14.19
C SER A 39 -4.34 -8.64 -14.70
N GLU A 40 -3.61 -7.78 -15.43
CA GLU A 40 -2.29 -8.08 -15.99
C GLU A 40 -1.14 -7.78 -15.02
N THR A 41 -1.33 -6.89 -14.03
CA THR A 41 -0.27 -6.46 -13.09
C THR A 41 -0.05 -7.42 -11.92
N ARG A 42 -0.38 -8.72 -12.08
CA ARG A 42 -0.28 -9.71 -11.01
C ARG A 42 1.18 -10.05 -10.72
N THR A 43 1.74 -9.43 -9.69
CA THR A 43 3.03 -9.84 -9.11
C THR A 43 2.84 -11.16 -8.35
N GLN A 44 3.84 -12.06 -8.43
CA GLN A 44 3.77 -13.47 -7.99
C GLN A 44 3.37 -13.68 -6.51
N THR A 45 3.38 -12.64 -5.69
CA THR A 45 3.07 -12.68 -4.26
C THR A 45 1.62 -12.33 -3.89
N ARG A 46 0.72 -12.12 -4.87
CA ARG A 46 -0.61 -11.53 -4.61
C ARG A 46 -1.76 -12.53 -4.58
N THR A 47 -2.54 -12.49 -3.48
CA THR A 47 -3.85 -13.14 -3.39
C THR A 47 -4.88 -12.38 -4.22
N LYS A 48 -5.85 -13.09 -4.82
CA LYS A 48 -6.86 -12.52 -5.75
C LYS A 48 -7.76 -11.45 -5.12
N ALA A 49 -7.76 -11.35 -3.78
CA ALA A 49 -8.56 -10.40 -3.01
C ALA A 49 -7.90 -9.00 -2.85
N GLU A 50 -6.59 -8.89 -3.07
CA GLU A 50 -5.83 -7.65 -2.83
C GLU A 50 -5.81 -6.68 -4.03
N SER A 51 -6.11 -7.17 -5.24
CA SER A 51 -6.09 -6.38 -6.47
C SER A 51 -7.44 -5.70 -6.78
N SER A 52 -8.15 -5.21 -5.76
CA SER A 52 -9.36 -4.44 -6.00
C SER A 52 -9.01 -3.05 -6.51
N PRO A 53 -9.74 -2.50 -7.50
CA PRO A 53 -9.50 -1.15 -8.01
C PRO A 53 -9.66 -0.08 -6.91
N SER A 54 -10.40 -0.40 -5.84
CA SER A 54 -10.56 0.47 -4.68
C SER A 54 -9.30 0.69 -3.85
N ASN A 55 -8.29 -0.19 -3.96
CA ASN A 55 -7.07 -0.11 -3.16
C ASN A 55 -5.93 0.63 -3.87
N VAL A 56 -6.11 0.90 -5.17
CA VAL A 56 -5.13 1.55 -6.05
C VAL A 56 -5.33 3.06 -6.04
N GLN A 57 -4.25 3.80 -5.88
CA GLN A 57 -4.21 5.26 -6.03
C GLN A 57 -3.56 5.59 -7.36
N LEU A 58 -4.17 6.51 -8.12
CA LEU A 58 -3.72 6.90 -9.45
C LEU A 58 -3.19 8.33 -9.43
N VAL A 59 -2.01 8.51 -10.01
CA VAL A 59 -1.38 9.82 -10.23
C VAL A 59 -1.17 9.98 -11.72
N PHE A 60 -1.99 10.80 -12.36
CA PHE A 60 -1.86 11.13 -13.77
C PHE A 60 -0.96 12.33 -13.95
N ILE A 61 -0.05 12.25 -14.91
CA ILE A 61 0.88 13.31 -15.29
C ILE A 61 0.65 13.63 -16.75
N HIS A 62 0.30 14.89 -17.03
CA HIS A 62 0.08 15.38 -18.38
C HIS A 62 1.02 16.56 -18.70
N PRO A 63 1.92 16.45 -19.69
CA PRO A 63 2.76 17.57 -20.11
C PRO A 63 1.93 18.65 -20.84
N LEU A 64 2.16 19.91 -20.50
CA LEU A 64 1.55 21.06 -21.17
C LEU A 64 2.54 21.70 -22.16
N ARG A 65 1.99 22.37 -23.19
CA ARG A 65 2.78 23.13 -24.18
C ARG A 65 3.64 24.23 -23.56
N THR A 66 3.29 24.69 -22.36
CA THR A 66 4.01 25.71 -21.60
C THR A 66 5.31 25.18 -20.95
N GLY A 67 5.57 23.86 -21.00
CA GLY A 67 6.67 23.21 -20.28
C GLY A 67 6.37 22.89 -18.82
N LEU A 68 5.12 23.13 -18.39
CA LEU A 68 4.59 22.69 -17.10
C LEU A 68 3.94 21.31 -17.21
N TYR A 69 3.66 20.71 -16.08
CA TYR A 69 2.99 19.42 -15.96
C TYR A 69 1.73 19.55 -15.13
N SER A 70 0.61 19.10 -15.67
CA SER A 70 -0.63 18.95 -14.93
C SER A 70 -0.64 17.62 -14.21
N VAL A 71 -0.94 17.64 -12.92
CA VAL A 71 -1.05 16.46 -12.07
C VAL A 71 -2.50 16.28 -11.66
N CYS A 72 -3.09 15.14 -12.00
CA CYS A 72 -4.43 14.76 -11.55
C CYS A 72 -4.34 13.53 -10.63
N LEU A 73 -5.01 13.60 -9.48
CA LEU A 73 -5.02 12.54 -8.48
C LEU A 73 -6.40 11.89 -8.47
N HIS A 74 -6.47 10.60 -8.78
CA HIS A 74 -7.69 9.82 -8.63
C HIS A 74 -7.52 8.84 -7.46
N GLY A 75 -8.41 8.95 -6.49
CA GLY A 75 -8.56 8.00 -5.39
C GLY A 75 -10.01 7.57 -5.28
N ASN A 76 -10.27 6.30 -4.99
CA ASN A 76 -11.62 5.85 -4.66
C ASN A 76 -12.12 6.57 -3.40
N GLY A 77 -13.42 6.90 -3.34
CA GLY A 77 -14.05 7.83 -2.40
C GLY A 77 -13.89 7.61 -0.88
N SER A 78 -13.17 6.58 -0.42
CA SER A 78 -12.75 6.43 0.98
C SER A 78 -11.30 6.83 1.24
N SER A 79 -10.52 7.09 0.18
CA SER A 79 -9.09 7.37 0.25
C SER A 79 -8.83 8.85 0.47
N LYS A 80 -8.29 9.20 1.64
CA LYS A 80 -7.78 10.54 1.95
C LYS A 80 -6.44 10.84 1.24
N PHE A 81 -6.05 10.05 0.23
CA PHE A 81 -4.78 10.19 -0.48
C PHE A 81 -4.68 11.51 -1.25
N SER A 82 -5.79 12.02 -1.79
CA SER A 82 -5.84 13.36 -2.43
C SER A 82 -5.58 14.51 -1.45
N LEU A 83 -5.61 14.24 -0.14
CA LEU A 83 -5.26 15.19 0.94
C LEU A 83 -3.79 15.06 1.38
N ALA A 84 -2.99 14.22 0.71
CA ALA A 84 -1.56 14.09 0.96
C ALA A 84 -0.78 15.21 0.24
N VAL A 85 -0.53 16.29 0.97
CA VAL A 85 0.38 17.40 0.58
C VAL A 85 1.78 16.81 0.31
N PRO A 86 2.52 17.22 -0.74
CA PRO A 86 2.51 18.56 -1.36
C PRO A 86 1.65 18.77 -2.61
N LEU A 87 1.07 17.73 -3.20
CA LEU A 87 0.31 17.85 -4.45
C LEU A 87 -1.18 17.65 -4.24
N VAL A 88 -1.99 18.49 -4.88
CA VAL A 88 -3.44 18.37 -4.94
C VAL A 88 -3.85 18.09 -6.39
N SER A 89 -4.97 17.39 -6.61
CA SER A 89 -5.47 17.18 -7.96
C SER A 89 -5.69 18.52 -8.69
N GLY A 90 -5.23 18.63 -9.93
CA GLY A 90 -5.22 19.86 -10.71
C GLY A 90 -3.97 20.73 -10.55
N SER A 91 -2.96 20.28 -9.80
CA SER A 91 -1.72 21.03 -9.62
C SER A 91 -0.94 21.16 -10.93
N LEU A 92 -0.42 22.36 -11.21
CA LEU A 92 0.53 22.61 -12.29
C LEU A 92 1.92 22.77 -11.71
N VAL A 93 2.87 21.97 -12.18
CA VAL A 93 4.24 21.94 -11.62
C VAL A 93 5.29 22.04 -12.70
N SER A 94 6.44 22.59 -12.33
CA SER A 94 7.61 22.63 -13.21
C SER A 94 8.22 21.23 -13.38
N MET A 95 8.85 20.97 -14.53
CA MET A 95 9.60 19.74 -14.78
C MET A 95 10.61 19.43 -13.67
N ARG A 96 11.33 20.45 -13.20
CA ARG A 96 12.42 20.29 -12.23
C ARG A 96 11.92 19.87 -10.85
N SER A 97 10.72 20.30 -10.47
CA SER A 97 10.11 20.00 -9.17
C SER A 97 9.23 18.76 -9.20
N LEU A 98 8.74 18.34 -10.37
CA LEU A 98 7.76 17.26 -10.54
C LEU A 98 8.16 15.97 -9.82
N GLY A 99 9.38 15.48 -10.08
CA GLY A 99 9.84 14.21 -9.50
C GLY A 99 9.90 14.24 -7.97
N PHE A 100 10.41 15.33 -7.39
CA PHE A 100 10.45 15.52 -5.95
C PHE A 100 9.04 15.56 -5.35
N LEU A 101 8.15 16.36 -5.93
CA LEU A 101 6.78 16.52 -5.43
C LEU A 101 5.97 15.22 -5.48
N ILE A 102 6.11 14.44 -6.56
CA ILE A 102 5.45 13.13 -6.68
C ILE A 102 5.98 12.15 -5.65
N ARG A 103 7.29 12.10 -5.43
CA ARG A 103 7.90 11.22 -4.44
C ARG A 103 7.41 11.54 -3.03
N GLU A 104 7.41 12.82 -2.65
CA GLU A 104 6.94 13.24 -1.33
C GLU A 104 5.44 12.96 -1.15
N MET A 105 4.62 13.19 -2.18
CA MET A 105 3.20 12.85 -2.16
C MET A 105 2.97 11.34 -1.99
N ALA A 106 3.74 10.50 -2.69
CA ALA A 106 3.67 9.05 -2.55
C ALA A 106 3.99 8.58 -1.12
N ILE A 107 5.10 9.09 -0.55
CA ILE A 107 5.52 8.79 0.81
C ILE A 107 4.46 9.23 1.82
N ASN A 108 3.97 10.46 1.69
CA ASN A 108 2.98 11.03 2.60
C ASN A 108 1.63 10.30 2.52
N GLY A 109 1.20 9.93 1.31
CA GLY A 109 -0.01 9.13 1.13
C GLY A 109 0.08 7.74 1.76
N CYS A 110 1.23 7.07 1.63
CA CYS A 110 1.49 5.79 2.31
C CYS A 110 1.51 5.93 3.84
N HIS A 111 2.13 6.98 4.37
CA HIS A 111 2.13 7.26 5.80
C HIS A 111 0.73 7.51 6.36
N ARG A 112 -0.10 8.29 5.64
CA ARG A 112 -1.46 8.62 6.08
C ARG A 112 -2.39 7.41 6.11
N ARG A 113 -2.31 6.52 5.12
CA ARG A 113 -3.07 5.25 5.15
C ARG A 113 -2.66 4.35 6.32
N ARG A 114 -1.37 4.34 6.69
CA ARG A 114 -0.90 3.63 7.88
C ARG A 114 -1.49 4.19 9.18
N LEU A 115 -1.83 5.48 9.21
CA LEU A 115 -2.50 6.12 10.36
C LEU A 115 -4.00 5.88 10.37
N ASP A 116 -4.66 5.83 9.21
CA ASP A 116 -6.11 5.56 9.09
C ASP A 116 -6.46 4.09 9.41
N SER A 117 -5.47 3.19 9.39
CA SER A 117 -5.64 1.80 9.80
C SER A 117 -5.44 1.68 11.32
N ASP A 118 -6.53 1.67 12.08
CA ASP A 118 -6.53 1.54 13.56
C ASP A 118 -5.84 0.26 14.07
N SER A 119 -5.64 -0.74 13.21
CA SER A 119 -4.96 -1.99 13.51
C SER A 119 -3.43 -1.90 13.43
N THR A 120 -2.86 -0.74 13.06
CA THR A 120 -1.42 -0.64 12.81
C THR A 120 -0.65 -0.16 14.02
N HIS A 121 -0.17 -1.11 14.81
CA HIS A 121 0.82 -0.83 15.84
C HIS A 121 2.11 -0.25 15.23
N PRO A 122 2.70 0.81 15.83
CA PRO A 122 4.02 1.31 15.48
C PRO A 122 5.07 0.18 15.45
N PRO A 123 6.15 0.31 14.67
CA PRO A 123 7.14 -0.75 14.50
C PRO A 123 7.75 -1.23 15.82
N HIS A 124 7.93 -0.34 16.80
CA HIS A 124 8.44 -0.70 18.12
C HIS A 124 7.44 -1.54 18.93
N ILE A 125 6.12 -1.28 18.81
CA ILE A 125 5.07 -2.06 19.47
C ILE A 125 4.95 -3.44 18.80
N ARG A 126 4.96 -3.51 17.46
CA ARG A 126 4.98 -4.79 16.72
C ARG A 126 6.20 -5.64 17.10
N ARG A 127 7.38 -5.02 17.19
CA ARG A 127 8.60 -5.70 17.63
C ARG A 127 8.48 -6.21 19.06
N LYS A 128 7.89 -5.42 19.98
CA LYS A 128 7.63 -5.85 21.36
C LYS A 128 6.71 -7.07 21.43
N HIS A 129 5.61 -7.07 20.68
CA HIS A 129 4.71 -8.23 20.60
C HIS A 129 5.42 -9.46 20.04
N ALA A 130 6.12 -9.34 18.91
CA ALA A 130 6.87 -10.45 18.32
C ALA A 130 7.92 -11.03 19.30
N ILE A 131 8.64 -10.18 20.04
CA ILE A 131 9.58 -10.63 21.08
C ILE A 131 8.84 -11.35 22.21
N SER A 132 7.70 -10.80 22.66
CA SER A 132 6.88 -11.42 23.70
C SER A 132 6.35 -12.79 23.26
N ASP A 133 5.94 -12.93 22.00
CA ASP A 133 5.47 -14.18 21.42
C ASP A 133 6.60 -15.21 21.40
N ILE A 134 7.78 -14.83 20.91
CA ILE A 134 8.99 -15.67 20.94
C ILE A 134 9.27 -16.15 22.38
N ILE A 135 9.28 -15.23 23.36
CA ILE A 135 9.52 -15.57 24.77
C ILE A 135 8.46 -16.57 25.27
N HIS A 136 7.18 -16.34 24.98
CA HIS A 136 6.09 -17.23 25.37
C HIS A 136 6.27 -18.64 24.77
N TRP A 137 6.72 -18.73 23.51
CA TRP A 137 6.95 -20.00 22.84
C TRP A 137 8.10 -20.79 23.49
N PHE A 138 9.17 -20.10 23.90
CA PHE A 138 10.29 -20.71 24.63
C PHE A 138 9.94 -21.12 26.06
N GLN A 139 9.01 -20.41 26.72
CA GLN A 139 8.57 -20.74 28.09
C GLN A 139 7.61 -21.94 28.12
N GLY A 140 6.86 -22.18 27.03
CA GLY A 140 6.10 -23.42 26.87
C GLY A 140 7.06 -24.59 26.70
N ARG A 141 7.03 -25.58 27.61
CA ARG A 141 7.83 -26.84 27.53
C ARG A 141 7.43 -27.71 26.34
N ARG A 142 7.64 -27.24 25.11
CA ARG A 142 7.51 -28.02 23.90
C ARG A 142 8.77 -28.87 23.71
N SER A 143 8.61 -30.05 23.11
CA SER A 143 9.76 -30.79 22.60
C SER A 143 10.38 -30.02 21.44
N GLU A 144 11.71 -30.12 21.29
CA GLU A 144 12.47 -29.42 20.24
C GLU A 144 11.88 -29.59 18.82
N PRO A 145 11.42 -30.79 18.40
CA PRO A 145 10.81 -30.97 17.08
C PRO A 145 9.48 -30.22 16.91
N ALA A 146 8.63 -30.21 17.96
CA ALA A 146 7.34 -29.52 17.93
C ALA A 146 7.49 -28.00 17.93
N PHE A 147 8.59 -27.49 18.49
CA PHE A 147 8.96 -26.08 18.43
C PHE A 147 9.31 -25.65 17.00
N TYR A 148 10.23 -26.35 16.32
CA TYR A 148 10.61 -26.00 14.95
C TYR A 148 9.46 -26.17 13.95
N SER A 149 8.67 -27.24 14.07
CA SER A 149 7.51 -27.42 13.17
C SER A 149 6.50 -26.28 13.27
N ALA A 150 6.25 -25.75 14.47
CA ALA A 150 5.37 -24.59 14.66
C ALA A 150 6.01 -23.28 14.18
N LEU A 151 7.34 -23.13 14.30
CA LEU A 151 8.06 -21.92 13.90
C LEU A 151 8.00 -21.66 12.38
N PHE A 152 8.01 -22.73 11.59
CA PHE A 152 8.07 -22.64 10.12
C PHE A 152 6.74 -22.97 9.44
N GLN A 153 5.64 -23.12 10.19
CA GLN A 153 4.34 -23.51 9.63
C GLN A 153 3.68 -22.41 8.79
N ASP A 154 4.00 -21.14 9.04
CA ASP A 154 3.38 -19.96 8.41
C ASP A 154 4.37 -19.13 7.54
N LEU A 155 5.51 -19.70 7.16
CA LEU A 155 6.52 -19.06 6.29
C LEU A 155 6.37 -19.47 4.82
#